data_AF-A0A0V8EM15-F1
#
_entry.id   AF-A0A0V8EM15-F1
#
_cell.length_a   1.000
_cell.length_b   1.000
_cell.length_c   1.000
_cell.angle_alpha   90.00
_cell.angle_beta   90.00
_cell.angle_gamma   90.00
#
_symmetry.space_group_name_H-M   'P 1'
#
loop_
_entity.id
_entity.type
_entity.pdbx_description
1 polymer ?
#
loop_
_entity_poly.entity_id
_entity_poly.type
_entity_poly.pdbx_seq_one_letter_code
_entity_poly.pdbx_strand_id
1 'polypeptide(L)'
;MTNENLQLAVLGILLKDPSSESPRLDIHAKTFNQRKLIRKLHAKITSYERLEIEANVTELRKAKSAFQQLSEAEVNTLIEDILVAYGKK
;
A
#
# COMPACT_ATOMS: atom_id res chain seq x y z
N MET A 1 -14.68 -5.03 2.58
CA MET A 1 -13.56 -4.12 2.26
C MET A 1 -13.70 -3.78 0.79
N THR A 2 -13.77 -2.51 0.44
CA THR A 2 -13.96 -2.08 -0.95
C THR A 2 -12.62 -2.06 -1.68
N ASN A 3 -12.66 -2.06 -3.02
CA ASN A 3 -11.44 -1.92 -3.85
C ASN A 3 -10.71 -0.60 -3.54
N GLU A 4 -11.45 0.47 -3.25
CA GLU A 4 -10.90 1.76 -2.80
C GLU A 4 -10.04 1.63 -1.53
N ASN A 5 -10.47 0.83 -0.54
CA ASN A 5 -9.69 0.64 0.69
C ASN A 5 -8.36 -0.08 0.41
N LEU A 6 -8.33 -0.98 -0.57
CA LEU A 6 -7.10 -1.64 -1.00
C LEU A 6 -6.17 -0.65 -1.73
N GLN A 7 -6.72 0.16 -2.63
CA GLN A 7 -5.96 1.20 -3.31
C GLN A 7 -5.35 2.21 -2.32
N LEU A 8 -6.10 2.66 -1.32
CA LEU A 8 -5.60 3.53 -0.26
C LEU A 8 -4.44 2.88 0.52
N ALA A 9 -4.53 1.58 0.81
CA ALA A 9 -3.46 0.85 1.46
C ALA A 9 -2.19 0.78 0.58
N VAL A 10 -2.33 0.56 -0.73
CA VAL A 10 -1.20 0.57 -1.67
C VAL A 10 -0.60 1.97 -1.81
N LEU A 11 -1.43 3.01 -1.94
CA LEU A 11 -0.99 4.42 -1.98
C LEU A 11 -0.19 4.79 -0.74
N GLY A 12 -0.67 4.40 0.44
CA GLY A 12 0.02 4.63 1.71
C GLY A 12 1.36 3.88 1.86
N ILE A 13 1.73 3.04 0.91
CA ILE A 13 3.02 2.33 0.83
C ILE A 13 3.87 2.84 -0.33
N LEU A 14 3.26 3.10 -1.49
CA LEU A 14 3.96 3.53 -2.70
C LEU A 14 4.27 5.03 -2.74
N LEU A 15 3.57 5.85 -1.97
CA LEU A 15 3.79 7.29 -1.91
C LEU A 15 4.67 7.67 -0.71
N LYS A 16 5.60 8.61 -0.92
CA LYS A 16 6.48 9.15 0.12
C LYS A 16 5.71 9.98 1.15
N ASP A 17 4.70 10.70 0.67
CA ASP A 17 3.76 11.49 1.48
C ASP A 17 2.39 11.49 0.77
N PRO A 18 1.51 10.53 1.08
CA PRO A 18 0.20 10.43 0.45
C PRO A 18 -0.74 11.59 0.80
N SER A 19 -0.45 12.35 1.86
CA SER A 19 -1.22 13.54 2.27
C SER A 19 -0.75 14.85 1.63
N SER A 20 0.33 14.83 0.86
CA SER A 20 0.87 16.02 0.20
C SER A 20 -0.06 16.52 -0.91
N GLU A 21 -0.11 17.83 -1.14
CA GLU A 21 -0.75 18.44 -2.33
C GLU A 21 -0.12 17.96 -3.65
N SER A 22 1.11 17.43 -3.60
CA SER A 22 1.80 16.83 -4.74
C SER A 22 2.42 15.49 -4.34
N PRO A 23 1.59 14.43 -4.19
CA PRO A 23 2.08 13.12 -3.77
C PRO A 23 3.07 12.58 -4.79
N ARG A 24 4.23 12.12 -4.31
CA ARG A 24 5.27 11.53 -5.17
C ARG A 24 5.42 10.05 -4.85
N LEU A 25 5.61 9.27 -5.90
CA LEU A 25 6.05 7.88 -5.78
C LEU A 25 7.37 7.82 -5.00
N ASP A 26 7.47 6.83 -4.13
CA ASP A 26 8.73 6.39 -3.56
C ASP A 26 9.70 6.01 -4.70
N ILE A 27 10.99 6.30 -4.54
CA ILE A 27 12.01 6.03 -5.56
C ILE A 27 12.08 4.54 -5.94
N HIS A 28 11.62 3.65 -5.07
CA HIS A 28 11.58 2.22 -5.28
C HIS A 28 10.20 1.70 -5.68
N ALA A 29 9.19 2.57 -5.87
CA ALA A 29 7.81 2.18 -6.16
C ALA A 29 7.72 1.27 -7.41
N LYS A 30 8.49 1.55 -8.47
CA LYS A 30 8.55 0.73 -9.70
C LYS A 30 9.08 -0.69 -9.51
N THR A 31 9.67 -0.99 -8.34
CA THR A 31 10.20 -2.32 -8.01
C THR A 31 9.29 -3.09 -7.04
N PHE A 32 8.09 -2.56 -6.76
CA PHE A 32 7.14 -3.24 -5.89
C PHE A 32 6.46 -4.39 -6.63
N ASN A 33 6.32 -5.48 -5.91
CA ASN A 33 5.48 -6.62 -6.24
C ASN A 33 4.66 -6.98 -5.00
N GLN A 34 3.70 -7.90 -5.13
CA GLN A 34 2.86 -8.36 -4.03
C GLN A 34 3.66 -8.69 -2.75
N ARG A 35 4.77 -9.42 -2.85
CA ARG A 35 5.58 -9.81 -1.68
C ARG A 35 6.17 -8.59 -0.98
N LYS A 36 6.73 -7.64 -1.74
CA LYS A 36 7.33 -6.41 -1.18
C LYS A 36 6.26 -5.50 -0.56
N LEU A 37 5.09 -5.41 -1.19
CA LEU A 37 3.92 -4.70 -0.66
C LEU A 37 3.50 -5.27 0.71
N ILE A 38 3.28 -6.58 0.79
CA ILE A 38 2.90 -7.25 2.04
C ILE A 38 3.95 -7.05 3.13
N ARG A 39 5.25 -7.14 2.79
CA ARG A 39 6.34 -6.91 3.75
C ARG A 39 6.35 -5.49 4.29
N LYS A 40 6.17 -4.49 3.43
CA LYS A 40 6.11 -3.07 3.83
C LYS A 40 4.85 -2.77 4.65
N LEU A 41 3.72 -3.34 4.27
CA LEU A 41 2.46 -3.23 5.02
C LEU A 41 2.60 -3.83 6.43
N HIS A 42 3.26 -4.99 6.54
CA HIS A 42 3.56 -5.60 7.84
C HIS A 42 4.46 -4.72 8.70
N ALA A 43 5.53 -4.14 8.13
CA ALA A 43 6.40 -3.21 8.86
C ALA A 43 5.65 -1.96 9.34
N LYS A 44 4.73 -1.43 8.53
CA LYS A 44 3.87 -0.30 8.90
C LYS A 44 2.93 -0.65 10.06
N ILE A 45 2.28 -1.81 10.00
CA ILE A 45 1.45 -2.35 11.09
C ILE A 45 2.27 -2.43 12.39
N THR A 46 3.44 -3.06 12.36
CA THR A 46 4.30 -3.20 13.55
C THR A 46 4.76 -1.85 14.10
N SER A 47 5.04 -0.87 13.23
CA SER A 47 5.37 0.48 13.67
C SER A 47 4.20 1.15 14.37
N TYR A 48 2.97 0.99 13.87
CA TYR A 48 1.79 1.60 14.46
C TYR A 48 1.36 0.90 15.75
N GLU A 49 1.52 -0.42 15.84
CA GLU A 49 1.33 -1.18 17.08
C GLU A 49 2.27 -0.67 18.18
N ARG A 50 3.54 -0.40 17.86
CA ARG A 50 4.50 0.20 18.80
C ARG A 50 4.13 1.63 19.23
N LEU A 51 3.39 2.35 18.39
CA LEU A 51 2.93 3.71 18.65
C LEU A 51 1.49 3.75 19.20
N GLU A 52 0.88 2.59 19.47
CA GLU A 52 -0.49 2.45 19.97
C GLU A 52 -1.57 3.11 19.08
N ILE A 53 -1.36 3.13 17.75
CA ILE A 53 -2.31 3.72 16.79
C ILE A 53 -3.35 2.67 16.35
N GLU A 54 -4.39 2.49 17.16
CA GLU A 54 -5.33 1.36 17.03
C GLU A 54 -6.19 1.38 15.75
N ALA A 55 -6.81 2.52 15.43
CA ALA A 55 -7.75 2.64 14.30
C ALA A 55 -7.08 2.31 12.95
N ASN A 56 -5.87 2.79 12.72
CA ASN A 56 -5.13 2.56 11.48
C ASN A 56 -4.61 1.12 11.39
N VAL A 57 -4.20 0.51 12.50
CA VAL A 57 -3.70 -0.89 12.52
C VAL A 57 -4.77 -1.87 12.05
N THR A 58 -6.02 -1.68 12.47
CA THR A 58 -7.13 -2.57 12.11
C THR A 58 -7.36 -2.61 10.60
N GLU A 59 -7.43 -1.45 9.95
CA GLU A 59 -7.62 -1.37 8.50
C GLU A 59 -6.41 -1.90 7.72
N LEU A 60 -5.18 -1.64 8.19
CA LEU A 60 -3.97 -2.19 7.55
C LEU A 60 -3.90 -3.72 7.68
N ARG A 61 -4.31 -4.31 8.81
CA ARG A 61 -4.38 -5.77 8.99
C ARG A 61 -5.40 -6.40 8.04
N LYS A 62 -6.57 -5.78 7.89
CA LYS A 62 -7.58 -6.18 6.90
C LYS A 62 -6.99 -6.16 5.50
N ALA A 63 -6.39 -5.03 5.08
CA ALA A 63 -5.77 -4.90 3.77
C ALA A 63 -4.68 -5.97 3.53
N LYS A 64 -3.84 -6.24 4.54
CA LYS A 64 -2.80 -7.29 4.46
C LYS A 64 -3.41 -8.66 4.18
N SER A 65 -4.46 -9.02 4.92
CA SER A 65 -5.17 -10.29 4.72
C SER A 65 -5.76 -10.39 3.31
N ALA A 66 -6.40 -9.31 2.83
CA ALA A 66 -6.94 -9.27 1.48
C ALA A 66 -5.85 -9.44 0.39
N PHE A 67 -4.71 -8.74 0.51
CA PHE A 67 -3.59 -8.91 -0.43
C PHE A 67 -2.97 -10.30 -0.41
N GLN A 68 -3.08 -11.04 0.69
CA GLN A 68 -2.63 -12.44 0.78
C GLN A 68 -3.60 -13.42 0.11
N GLN A 69 -4.87 -13.05 -0.05
CA GLN A 69 -5.90 -13.86 -0.70
C GLN A 69 -5.99 -13.59 -2.21
N LEU A 70 -5.61 -12.40 -2.66
CA LEU A 70 -5.54 -12.04 -4.07
C LEU A 70 -4.39 -12.75 -4.78
N SER A 71 -4.57 -13.00 -6.07
CA SER A 71 -3.49 -13.50 -6.92
C SER A 71 -2.38 -12.46 -7.07
N GLU A 72 -1.17 -12.93 -7.32
CA GLU A 72 -0.03 -12.04 -7.56
C GLU A 72 -0.28 -11.08 -8.74
N ALA A 73 -0.96 -11.57 -9.78
CA ALA A 73 -1.33 -10.76 -10.94
C ALA A 73 -2.28 -9.61 -10.56
N GLU A 74 -3.34 -9.88 -9.79
CA GLU A 74 -4.29 -8.84 -9.35
C GLU A 74 -3.62 -7.77 -8.50
N VAL A 75 -2.75 -8.16 -7.58
CA VAL A 75 -2.02 -7.19 -6.74
C VAL A 75 -1.03 -6.39 -7.57
N ASN A 76 -0.33 -7.02 -8.52
CA ASN A 76 0.60 -6.31 -9.39
C ASN A 76 -0.14 -5.35 -10.34
N THR A 77 -1.33 -5.70 -10.83
CA THR A 77 -2.18 -4.77 -11.59
C THR A 77 -2.56 -3.55 -10.75
N LEU A 78 -2.99 -3.74 -9.49
CA LEU A 78 -3.29 -2.62 -8.59
C LEU A 78 -2.06 -1.72 -8.34
N ILE A 79 -0.87 -2.31 -8.21
CA ILE A 79 0.38 -1.56 -8.09
C ILE A 79 0.63 -0.76 -9.37
N GLU A 80 0.53 -1.39 -10.53
CA GLU A 80 0.77 -0.76 -11.84
C GLU A 80 -0.20 0.39 -12.11
N ASP A 81 -1.49 0.22 -11.81
CA ASP A 81 -2.51 1.27 -11.96
C ASP A 81 -2.12 2.53 -11.18
N ILE A 82 -1.60 2.36 -9.96
CA ILE A 82 -1.11 3.46 -9.12
C ILE A 82 0.20 4.03 -9.66
N LEU A 83 1.12 3.18 -10.15
CA LEU A 83 2.36 3.64 -10.76
C LEU A 83 2.10 4.47 -12.02
N VAL A 84 1.11 4.12 -12.84
CA VAL A 84 0.71 4.87 -14.03
C VAL A 84 0.02 6.19 -13.65
N ALA A 85 -0.82 6.18 -12.62
CA ALA A 85 -1.52 7.39 -12.18
C ALA A 85 -0.58 8.46 -11.58
N TYR A 86 0.47 8.06 -10.86
CA TYR A 86 1.38 8.97 -10.14
C TYR A 86 2.79 9.07 -10.75
N GLY A 87 3.20 8.08 -11.54
CA GLY A 87 4.42 8.10 -12.31
C GLY A 87 4.15 8.80 -13.62
N LYS A 88 4.47 10.10 -13.68
CA LYS A 88 4.41 10.91 -14.91
C LYS A 88 4.86 10.09 -16.13
N LYS A 89 4.07 10.18 -17.22
CA LYS A 89 4.49 9.82 -18.59
C LYS A 89 5.89 10.34 -18.89
#